data_AF-A0A4P5RQK5-F1
#
_entry.id   AF-A0A4P5RQK5-F1
#
_cell.length_a   1.000
_cell.length_b   1.000
_cell.length_c   1.000
_cell.angle_alpha   90.00
_cell.angle_beta   90.00
_cell.angle_gamma   90.00
#
_symmetry.space_group_name_H-M   'P 1'
#
loop_
_entity.id
_entity.type
_entity.pdbx_description
1 polymer ?
#
loop_
_entity_poly.entity_id
_entity_poly.type
_entity_poly.pdbx_seq_one_letter_code
_entity_poly.pdbx_strand_id
1 'polypeptide(L)'
;MDLIATLQCADQRGIVHAMTSSVLACQGNIIENQQFTDPVTNSFVMRTRFETSSSLDTARKVLFEGLSKFNPELTIRDNASLKRALVMVTKESHCLRDLLYLLELGELPIQIPLVVGNHEELKSLVESHGIKFKYLPVSSENKESSETQLLSLIDSEKIDFLVLARYMQILSPDFCDKLSNRIINIHHSFLPGFKGAKPYHQAHAKGVKIIGATAHFVTKDLDEGPIIEQDVAHVSHASTPEELIAIGRDIERRVLARAVKLYAEDRIFIVGNRTVIFN
;
A
#
# COMPACT_ATOMS: atom_id res chain seq x y z
N MET A 1 -5.16 -19.23 17.21
CA MET A 1 -5.15 -18.36 16.01
C MET A 1 -4.38 -17.10 16.33
N ASP A 2 -3.58 -16.58 15.39
CA ASP A 2 -2.95 -15.26 15.48
C ASP A 2 -3.78 -14.27 14.65
N LEU A 3 -4.40 -13.29 15.31
CA LEU A 3 -5.37 -12.38 14.71
C LEU A 3 -4.88 -10.94 14.77
N ILE A 4 -5.23 -10.15 13.75
CA ILE A 4 -5.05 -8.70 13.74
C ILE A 4 -6.44 -8.05 13.76
N ALA A 5 -6.65 -7.16 14.73
CA ALA A 5 -7.77 -6.23 14.76
C ALA A 5 -7.29 -4.80 14.47
N THR A 6 -7.95 -4.12 13.55
CA THR A 6 -7.80 -2.67 13.36
C THR A 6 -9.10 -1.96 13.68
N LEU A 7 -9.00 -0.81 14.33
CA LEU A 7 -10.12 0.00 14.74
C LEU A 7 -9.84 1.46 14.41
N GLN A 8 -10.83 2.12 13.79
CA GLN A 8 -10.83 3.57 13.60
C GLN A 8 -12.20 4.14 14.00
N CYS A 9 -12.22 5.17 14.85
CA CYS A 9 -13.45 5.84 15.27
C CYS A 9 -13.18 7.28 15.74
N ALA A 10 -14.24 7.98 16.19
CA ALA A 10 -14.08 9.22 16.93
C ALA A 10 -13.56 8.95 18.33
N ASP A 11 -12.57 9.73 18.78
CA ASP A 11 -11.96 9.55 20.09
C ASP A 11 -12.95 9.80 21.23
N GLN A 12 -12.90 8.92 22.23
CA GLN A 12 -13.70 8.97 23.44
C GLN A 12 -13.16 8.00 24.50
N ARG A 13 -13.53 8.24 25.76
CA ARG A 13 -13.05 7.44 26.89
C ARG A 13 -13.51 5.98 26.79
N GLY A 14 -12.59 5.06 27.07
CA GLY A 14 -12.89 3.64 27.25
C GLY A 14 -12.71 2.75 26.03
N ILE A 15 -12.27 3.27 24.87
CA ILE A 15 -12.02 2.47 23.66
C ILE A 15 -11.00 1.36 23.93
N VAL A 16 -9.84 1.73 24.49
CA VAL A 16 -8.77 0.77 24.83
C VAL A 16 -9.24 -0.29 25.82
N HIS A 17 -9.96 0.14 26.85
CA HIS A 17 -10.49 -0.77 27.86
C HIS A 17 -11.48 -1.77 27.24
N ALA A 18 -12.35 -1.32 26.35
CA ALA A 18 -13.27 -2.19 25.65
C ALA A 18 -12.56 -3.14 24.69
N MET A 19 -11.57 -2.68 23.91
CA MET A 19 -10.78 -3.54 23.03
C MET A 19 -10.08 -4.64 23.83
N THR A 20 -9.33 -4.27 24.86
CA THR A 20 -8.59 -5.22 25.70
C THR A 20 -9.52 -6.19 26.45
N SER A 21 -10.67 -5.72 26.94
CA SER A 21 -11.67 -6.58 27.56
C SER A 21 -12.31 -7.55 26.57
N SER A 22 -12.60 -7.12 25.34
CA SER A 22 -13.14 -7.99 24.28
C SER A 22 -12.12 -9.04 23.84
N VAL A 23 -10.84 -8.68 23.73
CA VAL A 23 -9.76 -9.65 23.47
C VAL A 23 -9.68 -10.67 24.60
N LEU A 24 -9.72 -10.23 25.87
CA LEU A 24 -9.75 -11.16 27.00
C LEU A 24 -11.00 -12.06 26.99
N ALA A 25 -12.17 -11.52 26.63
CA ALA A 25 -13.43 -12.27 26.57
C ALA A 25 -13.44 -13.38 25.51
N CYS A 26 -12.64 -13.25 24.44
CA CYS A 26 -12.38 -14.35 23.51
C CYS A 26 -11.15 -15.19 23.90
N GLN A 27 -10.69 -15.15 25.16
CA GLN A 27 -9.49 -15.83 25.66
C GLN A 27 -8.22 -15.46 24.88
N GLY A 28 -8.15 -14.20 24.44
CA GLY A 28 -7.02 -13.67 23.70
C GLY A 28 -5.91 -13.13 24.58
N ASN A 29 -4.67 -13.32 24.13
CA ASN A 29 -3.46 -12.70 24.67
C ASN A 29 -2.91 -11.70 23.63
N ILE A 30 -2.77 -10.44 24.03
CA ILE A 30 -2.23 -9.39 23.15
C ILE A 30 -0.73 -9.59 22.98
N ILE A 31 -0.28 -9.64 21.73
CA ILE A 31 1.14 -9.75 21.36
C ILE A 31 1.71 -8.38 20.96
N GLU A 32 0.93 -7.58 20.26
CA GLU A 32 1.31 -6.24 19.81
C GLU A 32 0.10 -5.33 19.90
N ASN A 33 0.29 -4.11 20.40
CA ASN A 33 -0.79 -3.14 20.49
C ASN A 33 -0.27 -1.72 20.35
N GLN A 34 -0.78 -1.00 19.36
CA GLN A 34 -0.48 0.40 19.12
C GLN A 34 -1.78 1.18 18.98
N GLN A 35 -1.78 2.41 19.50
CA GLN A 35 -2.90 3.33 19.38
C GLN A 35 -2.40 4.74 19.11
N PHE A 36 -3.25 5.57 18.53
CA PHE A 36 -2.99 6.97 18.33
C PHE A 36 -4.30 7.75 18.26
N THR A 37 -4.33 8.92 18.89
CA THR A 37 -5.40 9.91 18.70
C THR A 37 -4.82 11.08 17.93
N ASP A 38 -5.43 11.42 16.79
CA ASP A 38 -5.16 12.70 16.13
C ASP A 38 -6.03 13.80 16.79
N PRO A 39 -5.44 14.73 17.55
CA PRO A 39 -6.20 15.76 18.24
C PRO A 39 -6.87 16.77 17.28
N VAL A 40 -6.40 16.85 16.03
CA VAL A 40 -6.95 17.80 15.04
C VAL A 40 -8.26 17.28 14.46
N THR A 41 -8.33 15.99 14.13
CA THR A 41 -9.51 15.36 13.54
C THR A 41 -10.41 14.68 14.58
N ASN A 42 -9.95 14.57 15.83
CA ASN A 42 -10.56 13.75 16.88
C ASN A 42 -10.72 12.28 16.45
N SER A 43 -9.84 11.78 15.58
CA SER A 43 -9.85 10.38 15.16
C SER A 43 -8.93 9.55 16.03
N PHE A 44 -9.46 8.43 16.54
CA PHE A 44 -8.73 7.40 17.26
C PHE A 44 -8.51 6.21 16.34
N VAL A 45 -7.26 5.73 16.27
CA VAL A 45 -6.88 4.53 15.53
C VAL A 45 -6.12 3.57 16.43
N MET A 46 -6.35 2.27 16.25
CA MET A 46 -5.73 1.22 17.05
C MET A 46 -5.52 -0.04 16.23
N ARG A 47 -4.35 -0.67 16.40
CA ARG A 47 -4.01 -1.97 15.82
C ARG A 47 -3.60 -2.90 16.96
N THR A 48 -4.27 -4.04 17.04
CA THR A 48 -4.02 -5.06 18.06
C THR A 48 -3.78 -6.40 17.38
N ARG A 49 -2.57 -6.95 17.53
CA ARG A 49 -2.27 -8.35 17.18
C ARG A 49 -2.37 -9.19 18.44
N PHE A 50 -3.15 -10.26 18.40
CA PHE A 50 -3.40 -11.11 19.55
C PHE A 50 -3.57 -12.58 19.17
N GLU A 51 -3.16 -13.46 20.08
CA GLU A 51 -3.36 -14.89 19.94
C GLU A 51 -4.58 -15.34 20.74
N THR A 52 -5.42 -16.21 20.19
CA THR A 52 -6.61 -16.73 20.87
C THR A 52 -6.85 -18.21 20.56
N SER A 53 -7.43 -18.94 21.52
CA SER A 53 -7.94 -20.31 21.32
C SER A 53 -9.30 -20.33 20.59
N SER A 54 -9.99 -19.19 20.51
CA SER A 54 -11.28 -19.04 19.83
C SER A 54 -11.15 -19.09 18.30
N SER A 55 -12.25 -19.42 17.62
CA SER A 55 -12.34 -19.27 16.16
C SER A 55 -12.41 -17.80 15.76
N LEU A 56 -12.07 -17.49 14.50
CA LEU A 56 -12.17 -16.14 13.93
C LEU A 56 -13.60 -15.58 14.04
N ASP A 57 -14.63 -16.38 13.79
CA ASP A 57 -16.03 -15.93 13.86
C ASP A 57 -16.45 -15.60 15.29
N THR A 58 -16.01 -16.39 16.27
CA THR A 58 -16.24 -16.11 17.69
C THR A 58 -15.53 -14.82 18.11
N ALA A 59 -14.23 -14.68 17.77
CA ALA A 59 -13.47 -13.47 18.08
C ALA A 59 -14.11 -12.23 17.44
N ARG A 60 -14.53 -12.32 16.18
CA ARG A 60 -15.28 -11.26 15.49
C ARG A 60 -16.52 -10.87 16.26
N LYS A 61 -17.41 -11.82 16.56
CA LYS A 61 -18.65 -11.54 17.27
C LYS A 61 -18.40 -10.81 18.60
N VAL A 62 -17.47 -11.30 19.41
CA VAL A 62 -17.14 -10.72 20.72
C VAL A 62 -16.60 -9.29 20.60
N LEU A 63 -15.63 -9.07 19.69
CA LEU A 63 -15.05 -7.74 19.49
C LEU A 63 -16.06 -6.75 18.91
N PHE A 64 -16.86 -7.14 17.90
CA PHE A 64 -17.91 -6.29 17.34
C PHE A 64 -18.94 -5.89 18.41
N GLU A 65 -19.38 -6.83 19.25
CA GLU A 65 -20.32 -6.54 20.33
C GLU A 65 -19.72 -5.58 21.37
N GLY A 66 -18.52 -5.86 21.88
CA GLY A 66 -17.89 -5.06 22.91
C GLY A 66 -17.44 -3.66 22.47
N LEU A 67 -17.22 -3.47 21.16
CA LEU A 67 -16.80 -2.19 20.56
C LEU A 67 -17.94 -1.42 19.88
N SER A 68 -19.12 -2.03 19.73
CA SER A 68 -20.27 -1.46 19.01
C SER A 68 -20.63 -0.03 19.44
N LYS A 69 -20.57 0.27 20.74
CA LYS A 69 -20.91 1.59 21.30
C LYS A 69 -20.05 2.75 20.77
N PHE A 70 -18.89 2.46 20.19
CA PHE A 70 -17.99 3.48 19.62
C PHE A 70 -18.23 3.72 18.13
N ASN A 71 -19.14 2.96 17.50
CA ASN A 71 -19.39 2.94 16.06
C ASN A 71 -18.10 2.91 15.21
N PRO A 72 -17.16 1.98 15.47
CA PRO A 72 -15.89 1.95 14.77
C PRO A 72 -16.00 1.35 13.37
N GLU A 73 -15.09 1.77 12.49
CA GLU A 73 -14.62 0.91 11.41
C GLU A 73 -13.68 -0.13 12.03
N LEU A 74 -14.19 -1.36 12.21
CA LEU A 74 -13.48 -2.46 12.85
C LEU A 74 -13.26 -3.58 11.83
N THR A 75 -12.01 -3.98 11.64
CA THR A 75 -11.66 -5.18 10.87
C THR A 75 -10.93 -6.17 11.75
N ILE A 76 -11.19 -7.46 11.52
CA ILE A 76 -10.52 -8.56 12.22
C ILE A 76 -10.23 -9.65 11.21
N ARG A 77 -8.96 -10.04 11.09
CA ARG A 77 -8.52 -11.10 10.18
C ARG A 77 -7.49 -12.00 10.83
N ASP A 78 -7.35 -13.18 10.25
CA ASP A 78 -6.22 -14.05 10.52
C ASP A 78 -4.93 -13.41 9.97
N ASN A 79 -3.89 -13.33 10.81
CA ASN A 79 -2.60 -12.79 10.41
C ASN A 79 -1.99 -13.61 9.26
N ALA A 80 -2.21 -14.93 9.24
CA ALA A 80 -1.73 -15.83 8.19
C ALA A 80 -2.46 -15.67 6.84
N SER A 81 -3.61 -15.00 6.82
CA SER A 81 -4.34 -14.71 5.57
C SER A 81 -3.67 -13.56 4.82
N LEU A 82 -2.75 -13.90 3.93
CA LEU A 82 -2.01 -12.93 3.10
C LEU A 82 -2.94 -12.17 2.15
N LYS A 83 -2.72 -10.85 2.02
CA LYS A 83 -3.45 -10.02 1.05
C LYS A 83 -3.01 -10.32 -0.38
N ARG A 84 -3.94 -10.26 -1.32
CA ARG A 84 -3.74 -10.50 -2.75
C ARG A 84 -3.53 -9.18 -3.48
N ALA A 85 -2.33 -8.94 -3.97
CA ALA A 85 -1.94 -7.73 -4.68
C ALA A 85 -1.91 -7.95 -6.19
N LEU A 86 -2.60 -7.08 -6.95
CA LEU A 86 -2.39 -6.98 -8.39
C LEU A 86 -1.31 -5.93 -8.65
N VAL A 87 -0.20 -6.34 -9.27
CA VAL A 87 0.89 -5.41 -9.60
C VAL A 87 0.73 -4.93 -11.03
N MET A 88 0.79 -3.62 -11.23
CA MET A 88 0.72 -2.98 -12.55
C MET A 88 2.10 -2.42 -12.93
N VAL A 89 2.51 -2.65 -14.17
CA VAL A 89 3.84 -2.28 -14.67
C VAL A 89 3.79 -1.68 -16.08
N THR A 90 4.80 -0.86 -16.40
CA THR A 90 5.03 -0.38 -17.77
C THR A 90 6.26 -1.08 -18.35
N LYS A 91 7.42 -0.42 -18.41
CA LYS A 91 8.67 -1.01 -18.97
C LYS A 91 9.79 -1.13 -17.95
N GLU A 92 9.75 -0.30 -16.92
CA GLU A 92 10.77 -0.27 -15.88
C GLU A 92 10.56 -1.44 -14.90
N SER A 93 11.62 -2.21 -14.66
CA SER A 93 11.51 -3.48 -13.93
C SER A 93 11.97 -3.41 -12.47
N HIS A 94 12.65 -2.36 -12.03
CA HIS A 94 13.35 -2.35 -10.73
C HIS A 94 12.41 -2.53 -9.54
N CYS A 95 11.27 -1.84 -9.50
CA CYS A 95 10.28 -2.03 -8.44
C CYS A 95 9.67 -3.43 -8.47
N LEU A 96 9.27 -3.92 -9.65
CA LEU A 96 8.70 -5.27 -9.79
C LEU A 96 9.70 -6.35 -9.34
N ARG A 97 10.97 -6.25 -9.76
CA ARG A 97 12.02 -7.20 -9.38
C ARG A 97 12.23 -7.27 -7.88
N ASP A 98 12.19 -6.13 -7.20
CA ASP A 98 12.37 -6.06 -5.75
C ASP A 98 11.20 -6.73 -5.01
N LEU A 99 9.96 -6.46 -5.45
CA LEU A 99 8.77 -7.13 -4.89
C LEU A 99 8.82 -8.65 -5.11
N LEU A 100 9.22 -9.10 -6.30
CA LEU A 100 9.38 -10.53 -6.60
C LEU A 100 10.49 -11.17 -5.77
N TYR A 101 11.64 -10.51 -5.64
CA TYR A 101 12.75 -10.97 -4.80
C TYR A 101 12.34 -11.13 -3.33
N LEU A 102 11.63 -10.15 -2.76
CA LEU A 102 11.17 -10.23 -1.37
C LEU A 102 10.09 -11.29 -1.17
N LEU A 103 9.30 -11.61 -2.19
CA LEU A 103 8.36 -12.73 -2.16
C LEU A 103 9.09 -14.07 -2.13
N GLU A 104 10.14 -14.26 -2.93
CA GLU A 104 10.95 -15.48 -2.93
C GLU A 104 11.61 -15.73 -1.56
N LEU A 105 12.01 -14.66 -0.86
CA LEU A 105 12.55 -14.74 0.49
C LEU A 105 11.48 -14.93 1.59
N GLY A 106 10.19 -14.78 1.26
CA GLY A 106 9.12 -14.77 2.25
C GLY A 106 9.10 -13.52 3.14
N GLU A 107 9.75 -12.44 2.73
CA GLU A 107 9.88 -11.18 3.49
C GLU A 107 8.76 -10.18 3.21
N LEU A 108 7.98 -10.41 2.15
CA LEU A 108 6.81 -9.62 1.77
C LEU A 108 5.52 -10.45 1.96
N PRO A 109 4.70 -10.17 2.99
CA PRO A 109 3.56 -11.02 3.37
C PRO A 109 2.32 -10.77 2.50
N ILE A 110 2.45 -10.97 1.19
CA ILE A 110 1.37 -10.85 0.20
C ILE A 110 1.36 -12.04 -0.75
N GLN A 111 0.32 -12.13 -1.56
CA GLN A 111 0.28 -12.97 -2.76
C GLN A 111 0.18 -12.06 -3.98
N ILE A 112 0.95 -12.34 -5.04
CA ILE A 112 0.77 -11.70 -6.35
C ILE A 112 0.18 -12.75 -7.32
N PRO A 113 -1.15 -12.85 -7.43
CA PRO A 113 -1.77 -13.80 -8.38
C PRO A 113 -1.65 -13.34 -9.84
N LEU A 114 -1.49 -12.04 -10.08
CA LEU A 114 -1.50 -11.45 -11.42
C LEU A 114 -0.65 -10.18 -11.49
N VAL A 115 0.15 -10.06 -12.54
CA VAL A 115 0.77 -8.81 -12.97
C VAL A 115 0.12 -8.35 -14.27
N VAL A 116 -0.26 -7.07 -14.34
CA VAL A 116 -0.83 -6.44 -15.54
C VAL A 116 0.18 -5.46 -16.11
N GLY A 117 0.49 -5.58 -17.40
CA GLY A 117 1.37 -4.66 -18.10
C GLY A 117 0.70 -4.00 -19.29
N ASN A 118 0.93 -2.70 -19.49
CA ASN A 118 0.52 -2.02 -20.74
C ASN A 118 1.54 -2.22 -21.88
N HIS A 119 2.61 -2.98 -21.64
CA HIS A 119 3.52 -3.53 -22.62
C HIS A 119 3.97 -4.95 -22.23
N GLU A 120 4.62 -5.69 -23.13
CA GLU A 120 5.01 -7.10 -22.92
C GLU A 120 6.45 -7.28 -22.40
N GLU A 121 7.28 -6.24 -22.33
CA GLU A 121 8.70 -6.30 -21.99
C GLU A 121 9.00 -7.06 -20.68
N LEU A 122 8.08 -7.02 -19.71
CA LEU A 122 8.27 -7.66 -18.40
C LEU A 122 7.58 -9.03 -18.28
N LYS A 123 6.92 -9.51 -19.34
CA LYS A 123 6.19 -10.78 -19.33
C LYS A 123 7.06 -11.97 -18.94
N SER A 124 8.20 -12.15 -19.61
CA SER A 124 9.11 -13.27 -19.34
C SER A 124 9.67 -13.23 -17.91
N LEU A 125 9.89 -12.04 -17.35
CA LEU A 125 10.32 -11.89 -15.95
C LEU A 125 9.23 -12.36 -14.99
N VAL A 126 7.97 -12.01 -15.23
CA VAL A 126 6.85 -12.39 -14.35
C VAL A 126 6.60 -13.90 -14.43
N GLU A 127 6.53 -14.43 -15.65
CA GLU A 127 6.24 -15.85 -15.88
C GLU A 127 7.35 -16.76 -15.35
N SER A 128 8.62 -16.29 -15.32
CA SER A 128 9.72 -17.07 -14.72
C SER A 128 9.58 -17.28 -13.21
N HIS A 129 8.79 -16.43 -12.53
CA HIS A 129 8.46 -16.57 -11.10
C HIS A 129 7.14 -17.34 -10.87
N GLY A 130 6.57 -17.95 -11.92
CA GLY A 130 5.32 -18.71 -11.83
C GLY A 130 4.05 -17.85 -11.66
N ILE A 131 4.15 -16.54 -11.88
CA ILE A 131 3.03 -15.60 -11.75
C ILE A 131 2.39 -15.37 -13.12
N LYS A 132 1.06 -15.20 -13.16
CA LYS A 132 0.36 -14.86 -14.40
C LYS A 132 0.70 -13.45 -14.85
N PHE A 133 0.95 -13.28 -16.15
CA PHE A 133 1.07 -11.96 -16.78
C PHE A 133 -0.11 -11.70 -17.71
N LYS A 134 -0.76 -10.54 -17.57
CA LYS A 134 -1.79 -10.06 -18.48
C LYS A 134 -1.30 -8.81 -19.20
N TYR A 135 -1.15 -8.93 -20.51
CA TYR A 135 -0.98 -7.77 -21.37
C TYR A 135 -2.32 -7.06 -21.57
N LEU A 136 -2.36 -5.76 -21.28
CA LEU A 136 -3.53 -4.92 -21.41
C LEU A 136 -3.11 -3.53 -21.93
N PRO A 137 -3.03 -3.35 -23.27
CA PRO A 137 -2.58 -2.09 -23.86
C PRO A 137 -3.55 -0.95 -23.55
N VAL A 138 -3.01 0.24 -23.31
CA VAL A 138 -3.78 1.45 -23.00
C VAL A 138 -3.41 2.57 -23.96
N SER A 139 -4.43 3.22 -24.52
CA SER A 139 -4.39 4.43 -25.32
C SER A 139 -5.54 5.36 -24.90
N SER A 140 -5.57 6.57 -25.43
CA SER A 140 -6.66 7.53 -25.20
C SER A 140 -8.02 6.98 -25.60
N GLU A 141 -8.09 6.15 -26.64
CA GLU A 141 -9.33 5.65 -27.22
C GLU A 141 -9.89 4.44 -26.47
N ASN A 142 -9.05 3.68 -25.76
CA ASN A 142 -9.44 2.41 -25.15
C ASN A 142 -9.40 2.41 -23.61
N LYS A 143 -9.04 3.54 -22.99
CA LYS A 143 -8.80 3.63 -21.54
C LYS A 143 -9.96 3.10 -20.70
N GLU A 144 -11.19 3.52 -20.99
CA GLU A 144 -12.38 3.10 -20.25
C GLU A 144 -12.62 1.58 -20.34
N SER A 145 -12.45 1.01 -21.53
CA SER A 145 -12.56 -0.44 -21.75
C SER A 145 -11.45 -1.22 -21.04
N SER A 146 -10.23 -0.68 -21.04
CA SER A 146 -9.09 -1.26 -20.32
C SER A 146 -9.33 -1.27 -18.80
N GLU A 147 -9.75 -0.15 -18.22
CA GLU A 147 -10.07 -0.06 -16.80
C GLU A 147 -11.26 -0.95 -16.42
N THR A 148 -12.25 -1.11 -17.30
CA THR A 148 -13.36 -2.06 -17.10
C THR A 148 -12.87 -3.51 -17.04
N GLN A 149 -11.97 -3.90 -17.95
CA GLN A 149 -11.34 -5.22 -17.91
C GLN A 149 -10.51 -5.41 -16.63
N LEU A 150 -9.80 -4.36 -16.19
CA LEU A 150 -9.02 -4.41 -14.97
C LEU A 150 -9.90 -4.61 -13.72
N LEU A 151 -11.05 -3.94 -13.63
CA LEU A 151 -12.04 -4.17 -12.55
C LEU A 151 -12.55 -5.61 -12.55
N SER A 152 -12.84 -6.18 -13.73
CA SER A 152 -13.24 -7.59 -13.84
C SER A 152 -12.14 -8.56 -13.38
N LEU A 153 -10.87 -8.27 -13.67
CA LEU A 153 -9.73 -9.04 -13.18
C LEU A 153 -9.58 -8.95 -11.67
N ILE A 154 -9.77 -7.75 -11.10
CA ILE A 154 -9.74 -7.52 -9.64
C ILE A 154 -10.79 -8.39 -8.93
N ASP A 155 -12.01 -8.41 -9.44
CA ASP A 155 -13.10 -9.19 -8.84
C ASP A 155 -12.87 -10.70 -8.98
N SER A 156 -12.53 -11.16 -10.19
CA SER A 156 -12.34 -12.59 -10.49
C SER A 156 -11.15 -13.22 -9.76
N GLU A 157 -10.03 -12.49 -9.64
CA GLU A 157 -8.83 -12.97 -8.93
C GLU A 157 -8.86 -12.66 -7.43
N LYS A 158 -9.96 -12.06 -6.93
CA LYS A 158 -10.16 -11.65 -5.53
C LYS A 158 -9.02 -10.78 -5.01
N ILE A 159 -8.73 -9.71 -5.75
CA ILE A 159 -7.62 -8.80 -5.44
C ILE A 159 -8.03 -7.86 -4.32
N ASP A 160 -7.21 -7.78 -3.27
CA ASP A 160 -7.41 -6.90 -2.14
C ASP A 160 -6.92 -5.48 -2.46
N PHE A 161 -5.79 -5.33 -3.14
CA PHE A 161 -5.23 -4.01 -3.46
C PHE A 161 -4.33 -4.02 -4.71
N LEU A 162 -4.07 -2.84 -5.25
CA LEU A 162 -3.24 -2.62 -6.42
C LEU A 162 -1.91 -1.97 -6.03
N VAL A 163 -0.86 -2.34 -6.76
CA VAL A 163 0.47 -1.76 -6.64
C VAL A 163 0.92 -1.26 -8.01
N LEU A 164 1.06 0.05 -8.15
CA LEU A 164 1.60 0.67 -9.36
C LEU A 164 3.12 0.67 -9.28
N ALA A 165 3.75 -0.43 -9.72
CA ALA A 165 5.20 -0.57 -9.74
C ALA A 165 5.77 0.15 -10.97
N ARG A 166 5.81 1.49 -10.90
CA ARG A 166 6.19 2.39 -12.02
C ARG A 166 5.27 2.22 -13.24
N TYR A 167 3.98 2.09 -12.98
CA TYR A 167 2.95 2.16 -14.00
C TYR A 167 2.73 3.61 -14.43
N MET A 168 2.93 3.89 -15.72
CA MET A 168 3.02 5.27 -16.23
C MET A 168 1.72 5.83 -16.78
N GLN A 169 0.65 5.05 -16.83
CA GLN A 169 -0.66 5.53 -17.27
C GLN A 169 -1.42 6.12 -16.08
N ILE A 170 -1.96 7.33 -16.27
CA ILE A 170 -2.83 7.98 -15.29
C ILE A 170 -4.14 7.19 -15.23
N LEU A 171 -4.58 6.79 -14.05
CA LEU A 171 -5.88 6.15 -13.83
C LEU A 171 -7.01 7.18 -13.89
N SER A 172 -8.20 6.81 -14.36
CA SER A 172 -9.35 7.72 -14.35
C SER A 172 -9.82 8.01 -12.91
N PRO A 173 -10.45 9.18 -12.67
CA PRO A 173 -11.08 9.49 -11.38
C PRO A 173 -12.07 8.41 -10.94
N ASP A 174 -12.93 7.93 -11.86
CA ASP A 174 -13.93 6.89 -11.58
C ASP A 174 -13.30 5.57 -11.14
N PHE A 175 -12.14 5.21 -11.70
CA PHE A 175 -11.39 4.03 -11.29
C PHE A 175 -10.77 4.22 -9.90
N CYS A 176 -10.18 5.39 -9.64
CA CYS A 176 -9.63 5.72 -8.32
C CYS A 176 -10.72 5.68 -7.22
N ASP A 177 -11.91 6.21 -7.49
CA ASP A 177 -13.01 6.23 -6.52
C ASP A 177 -13.51 4.81 -6.16
N LYS A 178 -13.60 3.91 -7.15
CA LYS A 178 -13.99 2.50 -6.94
C LYS A 178 -13.00 1.70 -6.09
N LEU A 179 -11.72 2.10 -6.10
CA LEU A 179 -10.63 1.45 -5.38
C LEU A 179 -9.97 2.40 -4.38
N SER A 180 -10.77 3.31 -3.84
CA SER A 180 -10.30 4.29 -2.85
C SER A 180 -9.55 3.59 -1.73
N ASN A 181 -8.38 4.13 -1.37
CA ASN A 181 -7.49 3.60 -0.33
C ASN A 181 -6.92 2.19 -0.60
N ARG A 182 -7.05 1.67 -1.83
CA ARG A 182 -6.59 0.33 -2.23
C ARG A 182 -5.61 0.35 -3.40
N ILE A 183 -5.07 1.50 -3.78
CA ILE A 183 -4.07 1.62 -4.83
C ILE A 183 -2.85 2.32 -4.25
N ILE A 184 -1.70 1.63 -4.24
CA ILE A 184 -0.42 2.19 -3.81
C ILE A 184 0.40 2.53 -5.05
N ASN A 185 0.91 3.76 -5.11
CA ASN A 185 1.82 4.21 -6.16
C ASN A 185 3.20 4.55 -5.60
N ILE A 186 4.22 4.46 -6.46
CA ILE A 186 5.56 4.99 -6.20
C ILE A 186 5.84 6.16 -7.15
N HIS A 187 6.02 7.33 -6.56
CA HIS A 187 6.44 8.53 -7.26
C HIS A 187 7.94 8.75 -7.09
N HIS A 188 8.63 9.05 -8.18
CA HIS A 188 10.09 9.09 -8.30
C HIS A 188 10.70 10.45 -7.97
N SER A 189 10.04 11.14 -7.05
CA SER A 189 10.42 12.43 -6.51
C SER A 189 9.99 12.47 -5.05
N PHE A 190 10.72 13.22 -4.24
CA PHE A 190 10.32 13.52 -2.88
C PHE A 190 9.20 14.57 -2.92
N LEU A 191 7.95 14.14 -2.85
CA LEU A 191 6.79 15.04 -2.84
C LEU A 191 6.82 15.94 -1.59
N PRO A 192 6.47 17.24 -1.69
CA PRO A 192 5.84 17.95 -2.82
C PRO A 192 6.84 18.58 -3.84
N GLY A 193 8.03 18.00 -4.03
CA GLY A 193 9.09 18.52 -4.91
C GLY A 193 8.77 18.47 -6.43
N PHE A 194 9.66 17.87 -7.22
CA PHE A 194 9.55 17.88 -8.69
C PHE A 194 8.36 17.02 -9.16
N LYS A 195 7.32 17.66 -9.70
CA LYS A 195 6.17 17.01 -10.37
C LYS A 195 6.43 16.91 -11.89
N GLY A 196 5.68 16.03 -12.56
CA GLY A 196 5.70 15.91 -14.02
C GLY A 196 6.87 15.12 -14.60
N ALA A 197 7.15 15.33 -15.89
CA ALA A 197 8.10 14.48 -16.64
C ALA A 197 9.57 14.71 -16.26
N LYS A 198 10.37 13.63 -16.28
CA LYS A 198 11.83 13.63 -16.09
C LYS A 198 12.32 14.36 -14.81
N PRO A 199 11.79 14.09 -13.61
CA PRO A 199 12.15 14.82 -12.40
C PRO A 199 13.64 14.68 -12.03
N TYR A 200 14.32 13.58 -12.38
CA TYR A 200 15.77 13.47 -12.16
C TYR A 200 16.59 14.44 -13.01
N HIS A 201 16.12 14.78 -14.23
CA HIS A 201 16.77 15.82 -15.04
C HIS A 201 16.52 17.21 -14.44
N GLN A 202 15.31 17.45 -13.92
CA GLN A 202 14.99 18.69 -13.21
C GLN A 202 15.83 18.83 -11.93
N ALA A 203 16.00 17.75 -11.18
CA ALA A 203 16.82 17.67 -9.98
C ALA A 203 18.30 17.97 -10.27
N HIS A 204 18.85 17.34 -11.32
CA HIS A 204 20.21 17.61 -11.78
C HIS A 204 20.39 19.07 -12.20
N ALA A 205 19.50 19.61 -13.04
CA ALA A 205 19.55 20.99 -13.50
C ALA A 205 19.47 22.01 -12.35
N LYS A 206 18.71 21.69 -11.29
CA LYS A 206 18.61 22.52 -10.07
C LYS A 206 19.78 22.33 -9.10
N GLY A 207 20.65 21.35 -9.34
CA GLY A 207 21.85 21.10 -8.54
C GLY A 207 21.56 20.60 -7.12
N VAL A 208 20.45 19.88 -6.92
CA VAL A 208 20.05 19.36 -5.60
C VAL A 208 21.13 18.47 -4.99
N LYS A 209 21.11 18.34 -3.66
CA LYS A 209 22.04 17.46 -2.91
C LYS A 209 21.36 16.23 -2.34
N ILE A 210 20.06 16.12 -2.56
CA ILE A 210 19.19 15.05 -2.12
C ILE A 210 18.17 14.80 -3.22
N ILE A 211 17.94 13.53 -3.55
CA ILE A 211 16.79 13.05 -4.31
C ILE A 211 16.02 12.05 -3.44
N GLY A 212 14.76 11.75 -3.79
CA GLY A 212 13.96 10.81 -3.02
C GLY A 212 12.83 10.22 -3.82
N ALA A 213 12.07 9.36 -3.15
CA ALA A 213 10.86 8.76 -3.68
C ALA A 213 9.76 8.77 -2.60
N THR A 214 8.51 8.76 -3.05
CA THR A 214 7.33 8.78 -2.19
C THR A 214 6.38 7.67 -2.59
N ALA A 215 6.08 6.75 -1.68
CA ALA A 215 4.94 5.86 -1.81
C ALA A 215 3.69 6.51 -1.20
N HIS A 216 2.57 6.46 -1.90
CA HIS A 216 1.33 7.09 -1.47
C HIS A 216 0.11 6.33 -2.00
N PHE A 217 -1.04 6.56 -1.38
CA PHE A 217 -2.31 6.11 -1.97
C PHE A 217 -2.66 6.94 -3.19
N VAL A 218 -3.21 6.32 -4.23
CA VAL A 218 -3.73 7.04 -5.40
C VAL A 218 -5.10 7.60 -5.09
N THR A 219 -5.31 8.86 -5.46
CA THR A 219 -6.61 9.54 -5.45
C THR A 219 -6.89 10.08 -6.86
N LYS A 220 -8.04 10.73 -7.05
CA LYS A 220 -8.34 11.46 -8.30
C LYS A 220 -7.38 12.62 -8.57
N ASP A 221 -6.75 13.15 -7.54
CA ASP A 221 -5.79 14.25 -7.62
C ASP A 221 -4.38 13.66 -7.81
N LEU A 222 -3.82 13.87 -9.00
CA LEU A 222 -2.58 13.22 -9.44
C LEU A 222 -1.41 13.53 -8.51
N ASP A 223 -0.77 12.47 -7.98
CA ASP A 223 0.37 12.54 -7.05
C ASP A 223 0.09 13.32 -5.74
N GLU A 224 -1.17 13.39 -5.28
CA GLU A 224 -1.56 14.17 -4.09
C GLU A 224 -2.27 13.36 -2.99
N GLY A 225 -2.36 12.05 -3.16
CA GLY A 225 -2.98 11.20 -2.15
C GLY A 225 -2.14 11.03 -0.87
N PRO A 226 -2.73 10.47 0.20
CA PRO A 226 -2.05 10.31 1.49
C PRO A 226 -0.73 9.53 1.36
N ILE A 227 0.35 10.16 1.81
CA ILE A 227 1.72 9.60 1.80
C ILE A 227 1.80 8.44 2.79
N ILE A 228 2.40 7.33 2.37
CA ILE A 228 2.63 6.14 3.21
C ILE A 228 4.08 6.09 3.70
N GLU A 229 5.04 6.29 2.79
CA GLU A 229 6.46 6.15 3.07
C GLU A 229 7.28 7.07 2.16
N GLN A 230 8.39 7.59 2.68
CA GLN A 230 9.35 8.40 1.92
C GLN A 230 10.78 8.05 2.34
N ASP A 231 11.68 8.03 1.36
CA ASP A 231 13.11 7.93 1.63
C ASP A 231 13.90 8.79 0.65
N VAL A 232 15.15 9.05 0.98
CA VAL A 232 16.04 9.94 0.25
C VAL A 232 17.43 9.34 0.09
N ALA A 233 18.17 9.85 -0.89
CA ALA A 233 19.61 9.62 -1.00
C ALA A 233 20.34 10.92 -1.30
N HIS A 234 21.55 11.04 -0.78
CA HIS A 234 22.45 12.13 -1.10
C HIS A 234 23.03 11.97 -2.52
N VAL A 235 23.12 13.09 -3.22
CA VAL A 235 23.71 13.19 -4.55
C VAL A 235 24.69 14.36 -4.59
N SER A 236 25.64 14.34 -5.52
CA SER A 236 26.71 15.34 -5.56
C SER A 236 26.70 16.11 -6.88
N HIS A 237 27.49 17.19 -6.95
CA HIS A 237 27.70 17.95 -8.18
C HIS A 237 28.45 17.14 -9.26
N ALA A 238 29.11 16.04 -8.88
CA ALA A 238 29.75 15.13 -9.82
C ALA A 238 28.77 14.14 -10.45
N SER A 239 27.56 14.02 -9.90
CA SER A 239 26.59 13.02 -10.35
C SER A 239 25.92 13.41 -11.65
N THR A 240 25.93 12.54 -12.66
CA THR A 240 25.23 12.77 -13.94
C THR A 240 23.72 12.51 -13.82
N PRO A 241 22.88 12.97 -14.77
CA PRO A 241 21.46 12.63 -14.79
C PRO A 241 21.19 11.12 -14.78
N GLU A 242 21.99 10.32 -15.48
CA GLU A 242 21.87 8.86 -15.54
C GLU A 242 22.20 8.21 -14.19
N GLU A 243 23.19 8.73 -13.47
CA GLU A 243 23.50 8.30 -12.11
C GLU A 243 22.39 8.66 -11.13
N LEU A 244 21.78 9.85 -11.26
CA LEU A 244 20.60 10.21 -10.46
C LEU A 244 19.43 9.24 -10.70
N ILE A 245 19.21 8.82 -11.95
CA ILE A 245 18.19 7.81 -12.28
C ILE A 245 18.54 6.45 -11.66
N ALA A 246 19.81 6.05 -11.68
CA ALA A 246 20.24 4.79 -11.05
C ALA A 246 20.03 4.80 -9.53
N ILE A 247 20.43 5.88 -8.84
CA ILE A 247 20.20 6.07 -7.41
C ILE A 247 18.68 6.13 -7.13
N GLY A 248 17.94 6.85 -7.96
CA GLY A 248 16.48 6.97 -7.88
C GLY A 248 15.77 5.62 -7.87
N ARG A 249 16.11 4.73 -8.83
CA ARG A 249 15.56 3.38 -8.91
C ARG A 249 15.78 2.57 -7.62
N ASP A 250 16.90 2.75 -6.93
CA ASP A 250 17.14 2.09 -5.65
C ASP A 250 16.24 2.60 -4.52
N ILE A 251 16.04 3.91 -4.44
CA ILE A 251 15.15 4.50 -3.43
C ILE A 251 13.71 4.06 -3.69
N GLU A 252 13.27 4.15 -4.95
CA GLU A 252 11.90 3.81 -5.35
C GLU A 252 11.50 2.39 -4.97
N ARG A 253 12.35 1.40 -5.29
CA ARG A 253 12.04 -0.01 -5.00
C ARG A 253 11.92 -0.25 -3.50
N ARG A 254 12.83 0.32 -2.69
CA ARG A 254 12.84 0.18 -1.23
C ARG A 254 11.61 0.84 -0.59
N VAL A 255 11.29 2.06 -1.02
CA VAL A 255 10.13 2.82 -0.53
C VAL A 255 8.82 2.11 -0.89
N LEU A 256 8.68 1.62 -2.12
CA LEU A 256 7.49 0.88 -2.54
C LEU A 256 7.34 -0.42 -1.74
N ALA A 257 8.41 -1.22 -1.62
CA ALA A 257 8.37 -2.48 -0.89
C ALA A 257 7.94 -2.29 0.58
N ARG A 258 8.45 -1.25 1.26
CA ARG A 258 8.04 -0.88 2.61
C ARG A 258 6.56 -0.52 2.68
N ALA A 259 6.08 0.33 1.78
CA ALA A 259 4.67 0.72 1.74
C ALA A 259 3.74 -0.48 1.51
N VAL A 260 4.11 -1.39 0.60
CA VAL A 260 3.36 -2.63 0.36
C VAL A 260 3.34 -3.52 1.59
N LYS A 261 4.48 -3.67 2.30
CA LYS A 261 4.55 -4.43 3.55
C LYS A 261 3.69 -3.83 4.65
N LEU A 262 3.76 -2.51 4.85
CA LEU A 262 2.92 -1.80 5.82
C LEU A 262 1.42 -2.01 5.53
N TYR A 263 1.02 -1.98 4.26
CA TYR A 263 -0.36 -2.26 3.84
C TYR A 263 -0.75 -3.71 4.13
N ALA A 264 0.13 -4.66 3.78
CA ALA A 264 -0.09 -6.08 4.00
C ALA A 264 -0.32 -6.42 5.47
N GLU A 265 0.39 -5.74 6.38
CA GLU A 265 0.35 -5.96 7.82
C GLU A 265 -0.70 -5.12 8.59
N ASP A 266 -1.56 -4.37 7.87
CA ASP A 266 -2.58 -3.45 8.41
C ASP A 266 -2.00 -2.39 9.34
N ARG A 267 -0.85 -1.84 8.97
CA ARG A 267 -0.13 -0.82 9.73
C ARG A 267 -0.46 0.61 9.31
N ILE A 268 -1.34 0.78 8.33
CA ILE A 268 -1.66 2.09 7.73
C ILE A 268 -3.10 2.44 8.04
N PHE A 269 -3.30 3.61 8.66
CA PHE A 269 -4.62 4.22 8.84
C PHE A 269 -4.65 5.56 8.11
N ILE A 270 -5.74 5.86 7.39
CA ILE A 270 -5.92 7.15 6.73
C ILE A 270 -6.75 8.04 7.64
N VAL A 271 -6.18 9.17 8.05
CA VAL A 271 -6.80 10.15 8.95
C VAL A 271 -6.76 11.52 8.28
N GLY A 272 -7.94 11.97 7.81
CA GLY A 272 -8.02 13.12 6.92
C GLY A 272 -7.29 12.85 5.60
N ASN A 273 -6.34 13.71 5.23
CA ASN A 273 -5.50 13.54 4.04
C ASN A 273 -4.07 13.05 4.35
N ARG A 274 -3.87 12.38 5.49
CA ARG A 274 -2.58 11.88 5.97
C ARG A 274 -2.71 10.42 6.39
N THR A 275 -1.57 9.78 6.64
CA THR A 275 -1.54 8.45 7.22
C THR A 275 -0.99 8.47 8.64
N VAL A 276 -1.49 7.54 9.45
CA VAL A 276 -0.85 7.10 10.70
C VAL A 276 -0.24 5.74 10.42
N ILE A 277 1.07 5.62 10.67
CA ILE A 277 1.84 4.40 10.41
C ILE A 277 2.28 3.80 11.74
N PHE A 278 1.94 2.53 11.94
CA PHE A 278 2.32 1.74 13.10
C PHE A 278 3.51 0.83 12.76
N ASN A 279 4.71 1.27 13.14
CA ASN A 279 5.97 0.53 12.93
C ASN A 279 6.18 -0.62 13.90
#